data_AF-A0A9Q0GVZ8-F1
#
_entry.id   AF-A0A9Q0GVZ8-F1
#
_cell.length_a   1.000
_cell.length_b   1.000
_cell.length_c   1.000
_cell.angle_alpha   90.00
_cell.angle_beta   90.00
_cell.angle_gamma   90.00
#
_symmetry.space_group_name_H-M   'P 1'
#
loop_
_entity.id
_entity.type
_entity.pdbx_description
1 polymer ?
#
loop_
_entity_poly.entity_id
_entity_poly.type
_entity_poly.pdbx_seq_one_letter_code
_entity_poly.pdbx_strand_id
1 'polypeptide(L)'
;MIQAYSKVPNSQESFHIFHQMLAIGRPMLEIPDKYTFTFVITACSHNPTMVAYGKNVHGLVIKYGCEFNIYVGNSLVNMYTIFRKMQHAHRVFDEMPKRDVVTWTSLVRGYANSGNLATAHKLFDKMPERNDVSWAVIIAGYVRSGRYNDALQHFNEMLSDDKVKPNEAVLVCVLSACAHLGALDQGKWVHVYIDKNGVPQSSNISTALIDMYAKCGRIDSAYLIFNGMSKRDVLTWTSLISGLSIHGLGQLERAFEVIKRMPMEPDAVIWRALLSACRIHGNVGFGEQIIDYIAQLDPSSQGEGYVLLSNLYASLGQWDKVTGLRNAMNMGGYEFCPGCSWIEVNGVIHEFLAGDKLHPQIEEIHDKLNEVLKTITIVGGYVPDTKQVLFDLTEEEKEHALSWHSEKLAVAFGLLNTEAQTPIRIVKNLRIYRVSTLSEEETARVQIFGRKIINKLKDSQVGVVAMTGGRGIGREYIEDKSLAVANNGVSLYGIWEAYE
;
A
#
# COMPACT_ATOMS: atom_id res chain seq x y z
N MET A 1 -22.43 -30.27 -9.01
CA MET A 1 -21.42 -29.69 -9.94
C MET A 1 -21.07 -28.25 -9.59
N ILE A 2 -22.03 -27.33 -9.52
CA ILE A 2 -21.80 -25.91 -9.15
C ILE A 2 -20.96 -25.76 -7.86
N GLN A 3 -21.28 -26.53 -6.81
CA GLN A 3 -20.49 -26.55 -5.58
C GLN A 3 -19.01 -26.92 -5.79
N ALA A 4 -18.72 -27.91 -6.63
CA ALA A 4 -17.35 -28.35 -6.88
C ALA A 4 -16.55 -27.26 -7.62
N TYR A 5 -17.12 -26.68 -8.67
CA TYR A 5 -16.49 -25.60 -9.43
C TYR A 5 -16.40 -24.29 -8.65
N SER A 6 -17.31 -24.03 -7.71
CA SER A 6 -17.23 -22.82 -6.86
C SER A 6 -15.99 -22.77 -5.98
N LYS A 7 -15.36 -23.92 -5.67
CA LYS A 7 -14.16 -24.01 -4.84
C LYS A 7 -12.86 -23.84 -5.63
N VAL A 8 -12.91 -23.80 -6.96
CA VAL A 8 -11.74 -23.70 -7.83
C VAL A 8 -11.62 -22.27 -8.37
N PRO A 9 -10.40 -21.71 -8.51
CA PRO A 9 -10.20 -20.35 -9.04
C PRO A 9 -10.75 -20.10 -10.46
N ASN A 10 -11.09 -21.15 -11.22
CA ASN A 10 -11.79 -21.07 -12.51
C ASN A 10 -13.32 -21.12 -12.34
N SER A 11 -13.87 -20.07 -11.73
CA SER A 11 -15.31 -19.96 -11.40
C SER A 11 -16.25 -19.89 -12.61
N GLN A 12 -15.73 -19.73 -13.83
CA GLN A 12 -16.53 -19.60 -15.06
C GLN A 12 -17.43 -20.81 -15.34
N GLU A 13 -16.94 -22.03 -15.07
CA GLU A 13 -17.72 -23.25 -15.26
C GLU A 13 -18.94 -23.31 -14.33
N SER A 14 -18.83 -22.76 -13.12
CA SER A 14 -19.98 -22.68 -12.20
C SER A 14 -21.11 -21.79 -12.78
N PHE A 15 -20.74 -20.73 -13.49
CA PHE A 15 -21.69 -19.82 -14.13
C PHE A 15 -22.30 -20.43 -15.38
N HIS A 16 -21.49 -21.13 -16.18
CA HIS A 16 -21.98 -21.82 -17.38
C HIS A 16 -23.03 -22.88 -17.03
N ILE A 17 -22.74 -23.72 -16.03
CA ILE A 17 -23.67 -24.74 -15.55
C ILE A 17 -24.93 -24.09 -14.95
N PHE A 18 -24.79 -22.98 -14.23
CA PHE A 18 -25.94 -22.24 -13.70
C PHE A 18 -26.82 -21.65 -14.82
N HIS A 19 -26.23 -21.12 -15.89
CA HIS A 19 -26.99 -20.66 -17.05
C HIS A 19 -27.70 -21.79 -17.79
N GLN A 20 -27.05 -22.95 -17.94
CA GLN A 20 -27.68 -24.14 -18.52
C GLN A 20 -28.87 -24.60 -17.68
N MET A 21 -28.74 -24.63 -16.35
CA MET A 21 -29.83 -24.95 -15.42
C MET A 21 -31.03 -24.00 -15.61
N LEU A 22 -30.76 -22.69 -15.74
CA LEU A 22 -31.81 -21.69 -16.00
C LEU A 22 -32.45 -21.83 -17.41
N ALA A 23 -31.69 -22.30 -18.41
CA ALA A 23 -32.16 -22.45 -19.79
C ALA A 23 -32.93 -23.75 -20.05
N ILE A 24 -32.59 -24.85 -19.36
CA ILE A 24 -33.21 -26.18 -19.52
C ILE A 24 -34.52 -26.31 -18.71
N GLY A 25 -34.83 -25.34 -17.84
CA GLY A 25 -35.91 -25.36 -16.85
C GLY A 25 -37.37 -25.38 -17.31
N ARG A 26 -37.72 -25.90 -18.50
CA ARG A 26 -39.10 -26.28 -18.84
C ARG A 26 -39.09 -27.56 -19.69
N PRO A 27 -39.40 -28.76 -19.16
CA PRO A 27 -40.52 -29.06 -18.24
C PRO A 27 -40.18 -29.95 -17.03
N MET A 28 -38.91 -30.11 -16.63
CA MET A 28 -38.52 -30.90 -15.45
C MET A 28 -37.84 -30.03 -14.36
N LEU A 29 -38.62 -29.69 -13.34
CA LEU A 29 -38.35 -29.44 -11.91
C LEU A 29 -37.01 -28.92 -11.33
N GLU A 30 -35.98 -28.53 -12.09
CA GLU A 30 -34.72 -28.02 -11.49
C GLU A 30 -34.77 -26.51 -11.25
N ILE A 31 -35.46 -26.10 -10.19
CA ILE A 31 -35.46 -24.71 -9.69
C ILE A 31 -34.18 -24.48 -8.86
N PRO A 32 -33.43 -23.39 -9.08
CA PRO A 32 -32.30 -23.04 -8.21
C PRO A 32 -32.73 -22.93 -6.76
N ASP A 33 -32.06 -23.67 -5.88
CA ASP A 33 -32.34 -23.64 -4.45
C ASP A 33 -31.33 -22.75 -3.70
N LYS A 34 -31.53 -22.62 -2.38
CA LYS A 34 -30.64 -21.87 -1.49
C LYS A 34 -29.17 -22.30 -1.58
N TYR A 35 -28.89 -23.59 -1.83
CA TYR A 35 -27.52 -24.10 -1.94
C TYR A 35 -26.92 -23.72 -3.30
N THR A 36 -27.68 -23.84 -4.39
CA THR A 36 -27.28 -23.37 -5.72
C THR A 36 -26.86 -21.90 -5.65
N PHE A 37 -27.71 -21.03 -5.11
CA PHE A 37 -27.40 -19.61 -5.00
C PHE A 37 -26.17 -19.34 -4.11
N THR A 38 -26.08 -19.99 -2.95
CA THR A 38 -24.92 -19.83 -2.04
C THR A 38 -23.61 -20.07 -2.79
N PHE A 39 -23.49 -21.17 -3.56
CA PHE A 39 -22.26 -21.50 -4.28
C PHE A 39 -22.01 -20.63 -5.51
N VAL A 40 -23.05 -20.25 -6.26
CA VAL A 40 -22.90 -19.32 -7.39
C VAL A 40 -22.40 -17.96 -6.89
N ILE A 41 -22.95 -17.45 -5.79
CA ILE A 41 -22.53 -16.18 -5.18
C ILE A 41 -21.09 -16.28 -4.66
N THR A 42 -20.72 -17.39 -3.99
CA THR A 42 -19.32 -17.62 -3.58
C THR A 42 -18.38 -17.62 -4.79
N ALA A 43 -18.77 -18.26 -5.90
CA ALA A 43 -17.99 -18.25 -7.12
C ALA A 43 -17.84 -16.84 -7.72
N CYS A 44 -18.89 -16.01 -7.67
CA CYS A 44 -18.82 -14.59 -8.04
C CYS A 44 -17.80 -13.84 -7.19
N SER A 45 -17.70 -14.17 -5.90
CA SER A 45 -16.80 -13.48 -4.97
C SER A 45 -15.31 -13.75 -5.26
N HIS A 46 -14.96 -14.84 -5.95
CA HIS A 46 -13.59 -15.10 -6.40
C HIS A 46 -13.12 -14.21 -7.55
N ASN A 47 -14.04 -13.54 -8.25
CA ASN A 47 -13.70 -12.62 -9.34
C ASN A 47 -14.31 -11.23 -9.09
N PRO A 48 -13.55 -10.28 -8.51
CA PRO A 48 -14.03 -8.93 -8.18
C PRO A 48 -14.57 -8.12 -9.37
N THR A 49 -14.26 -8.51 -10.62
CA THR A 49 -14.72 -7.82 -11.83
C THR A 49 -16.18 -8.15 -12.19
N MET A 50 -16.75 -9.23 -11.64
CA MET A 50 -18.08 -9.74 -11.98
C MET A 50 -19.24 -9.04 -11.24
N VAL A 51 -19.12 -7.74 -10.99
CA VAL A 51 -20.10 -6.97 -10.22
C VAL A 51 -21.49 -6.98 -10.86
N ALA A 52 -21.57 -6.81 -12.18
CA ALA A 52 -22.84 -6.83 -12.92
C ALA A 52 -23.51 -8.21 -12.83
N TYR A 53 -22.72 -9.26 -12.97
CA TYR A 53 -23.22 -10.63 -12.88
C TYR A 53 -23.71 -10.97 -11.47
N GLY A 54 -22.95 -10.64 -10.43
CA GLY A 54 -23.37 -10.84 -9.05
C GLY A 54 -24.65 -10.08 -8.69
N LYS A 55 -24.86 -8.87 -9.25
CA LYS A 55 -26.13 -8.15 -9.12
C LYS A 55 -27.30 -8.87 -9.80
N ASN A 56 -27.08 -9.45 -10.99
CA ASN A 56 -28.10 -10.27 -11.66
C ASN A 56 -28.45 -11.51 -10.84
N VAL A 57 -27.44 -12.20 -10.29
CA VAL A 57 -27.65 -13.35 -9.39
C VAL A 57 -28.43 -12.95 -8.15
N HIS A 58 -28.12 -11.80 -7.53
CA HIS A 58 -28.91 -11.28 -6.41
C HIS A 58 -30.38 -10.98 -6.81
N GLY A 59 -30.62 -10.42 -7.99
CA GLY A 59 -31.98 -10.27 -8.51
C GLY A 59 -32.72 -11.60 -8.67
N LEU A 60 -32.02 -12.66 -9.09
CA LEU A 60 -32.58 -14.02 -9.15
C LEU A 60 -32.86 -14.58 -7.75
N VAL A 61 -31.99 -14.35 -6.77
CA VAL A 61 -32.23 -14.76 -5.37
C VAL A 61 -33.58 -14.23 -4.87
N ILE A 62 -33.86 -12.94 -5.10
CA ILE A 62 -35.13 -12.30 -4.72
C ILE A 62 -36.29 -12.91 -5.52
N LYS A 63 -36.12 -13.08 -6.84
CA LYS A 63 -37.15 -13.67 -7.71
C LYS A 63 -37.57 -15.08 -7.27
N TYR A 64 -36.65 -15.87 -6.75
CA TYR A 64 -36.88 -17.24 -6.30
C TYR A 64 -37.15 -17.35 -4.79
N GLY A 65 -37.31 -16.23 -4.06
CA GLY A 65 -37.70 -16.24 -2.64
C GLY A 65 -36.61 -16.74 -1.69
N CYS A 66 -35.34 -16.63 -2.08
CA CYS A 66 -34.20 -17.11 -1.29
C CYS A 66 -33.50 -16.00 -0.47
N GLU A 67 -33.98 -14.76 -0.54
CA GLU A 67 -33.36 -13.55 0.04
C GLU A 67 -33.28 -13.57 1.57
N PHE A 68 -34.23 -14.22 2.24
CA PHE A 68 -34.26 -14.30 3.71
C PHE A 68 -33.49 -15.51 4.27
N ASN A 69 -32.84 -16.30 3.42
CA ASN A 69 -32.03 -17.42 3.88
C ASN A 69 -30.68 -16.94 4.43
N ILE A 70 -30.32 -17.36 5.65
CA ILE A 70 -29.10 -16.91 6.34
C ILE A 70 -27.81 -17.22 5.56
N TYR A 71 -27.71 -18.38 4.91
CA TYR A 71 -26.51 -18.76 4.14
C TYR A 71 -26.39 -17.94 2.86
N VAL A 72 -27.50 -17.72 2.17
CA VAL A 72 -27.54 -16.86 0.97
C VAL A 72 -27.21 -15.41 1.34
N GLY A 73 -27.79 -14.90 2.42
CA GLY A 73 -27.50 -13.57 2.96
C GLY A 73 -26.02 -13.39 3.32
N ASN A 74 -25.42 -14.36 4.04
CA ASN A 74 -23.99 -14.36 4.36
C ASN A 74 -23.11 -14.29 3.10
N SER A 75 -23.43 -15.11 2.10
CA SER A 75 -22.72 -15.09 0.81
C SER A 75 -22.91 -13.76 0.06
N LEU A 76 -24.11 -13.17 0.07
CA LEU A 76 -24.38 -11.88 -0.57
C LEU A 76 -23.64 -10.73 0.10
N VAL A 77 -23.64 -10.66 1.44
CA VAL A 77 -22.88 -9.67 2.21
C VAL A 77 -21.40 -9.80 1.84
N ASN A 78 -20.82 -10.99 1.92
CA ASN A 78 -19.41 -11.22 1.58
C ASN A 78 -19.10 -10.84 0.11
N MET A 79 -19.92 -11.24 -0.85
CA MET A 79 -19.77 -10.89 -2.26
C MET A 79 -19.74 -9.37 -2.46
N TYR A 80 -20.70 -8.63 -1.87
CA TYR A 80 -20.74 -7.17 -1.99
C TYR A 80 -19.56 -6.48 -1.28
N THR A 81 -19.06 -7.03 -0.16
CA THR A 81 -17.85 -6.52 0.47
C THR A 81 -16.62 -6.69 -0.41
N ILE A 82 -16.46 -7.83 -1.08
CA ILE A 82 -15.35 -8.09 -2.01
C ILE A 82 -15.45 -7.19 -3.25
N PHE A 83 -16.65 -6.94 -3.75
CA PHE A 83 -16.90 -5.98 -4.83
C PHE A 83 -16.76 -4.51 -4.40
N ARG A 84 -16.35 -4.24 -3.15
CA ARG A 84 -16.25 -2.89 -2.56
C ARG A 84 -17.55 -2.09 -2.67
N LYS A 85 -18.70 -2.75 -2.67
CA LYS A 85 -20.04 -2.12 -2.69
C LYS A 85 -20.66 -2.14 -1.30
N MET A 86 -20.05 -1.40 -0.37
CA MET A 86 -20.41 -1.43 1.05
C MET A 86 -21.86 -1.03 1.33
N GLN A 87 -22.43 -0.07 0.58
CA GLN A 87 -23.84 0.29 0.71
C GLN A 87 -24.78 -0.89 0.39
N HIS A 88 -24.46 -1.69 -0.64
CA HIS A 88 -25.25 -2.87 -0.99
C HIS A 88 -25.08 -3.97 0.05
N ALA A 89 -23.85 -4.19 0.55
CA ALA A 89 -23.59 -5.14 1.63
C ALA A 89 -24.37 -4.78 2.90
N HIS A 90 -24.38 -3.51 3.28
CA HIS A 90 -25.13 -3.02 4.45
C HIS A 90 -26.64 -3.15 4.26
N ARG A 91 -27.16 -2.87 3.06
CA ARG A 91 -28.59 -3.05 2.77
C ARG A 91 -29.02 -4.50 2.90
N VAL A 92 -28.28 -5.43 2.30
CA VAL A 92 -28.56 -6.87 2.46
C VAL A 92 -28.52 -7.24 3.93
N PHE A 93 -27.52 -6.74 4.67
CA PHE A 93 -27.43 -6.96 6.11
C PHE A 93 -28.65 -6.44 6.86
N ASP A 94 -29.17 -5.24 6.56
CA ASP A 94 -30.35 -4.66 7.21
C ASP A 94 -31.65 -5.41 6.88
N GLU A 95 -31.77 -5.93 5.66
CA GLU A 95 -32.94 -6.70 5.21
C GLU A 95 -32.99 -8.13 5.78
N MET A 96 -31.87 -8.68 6.26
CA MET A 96 -31.80 -10.01 6.86
C MET A 96 -32.62 -10.11 8.17
N PRO A 97 -33.58 -11.04 8.30
CA PRO A 97 -34.39 -11.20 9.51
C PRO A 97 -33.58 -11.74 10.70
N LYS A 98 -32.57 -12.55 10.43
CA LYS A 98 -31.65 -13.15 11.41
C LYS A 98 -30.22 -13.00 10.90
N ARG A 99 -29.31 -12.67 11.82
CA ARG A 99 -27.88 -12.44 11.55
C ARG A 99 -27.08 -13.26 12.52
N ASP A 100 -26.15 -14.05 12.02
CA ASP A 100 -25.20 -14.80 12.85
C ASP A 100 -23.85 -14.08 12.92
N VAL A 101 -22.94 -14.61 13.72
CA VAL A 101 -21.59 -14.06 13.88
C VAL A 101 -20.87 -13.93 12.53
N VAL A 102 -21.14 -14.81 11.56
CA VAL A 102 -20.54 -14.76 10.22
C VAL A 102 -21.06 -13.56 9.43
N THR A 103 -22.37 -13.26 9.49
CA THR A 103 -22.95 -12.08 8.84
C THR A 103 -22.30 -10.80 9.34
N TRP A 104 -22.22 -10.64 10.67
CA TRP A 104 -21.62 -9.48 11.32
C TRP A 104 -20.14 -9.35 10.98
N THR A 105 -19.38 -10.44 11.13
CA THR A 105 -17.92 -10.45 10.88
C THR A 105 -17.60 -10.09 9.43
N SER A 106 -18.39 -10.56 8.47
CA SER A 106 -18.21 -10.24 7.05
C SER A 106 -18.41 -8.75 6.77
N LEU A 107 -19.45 -8.13 7.36
CA LEU A 107 -19.71 -6.71 7.18
C LEU A 107 -18.64 -5.83 7.87
N VAL A 108 -18.24 -6.19 9.10
CA VAL A 108 -17.13 -5.52 9.81
C VAL A 108 -15.85 -5.59 8.99
N ARG A 109 -15.53 -6.76 8.43
CA ARG A 109 -14.37 -6.94 7.54
C ARG A 109 -14.43 -6.04 6.32
N GLY A 110 -15.60 -5.95 5.68
CA GLY A 110 -15.80 -5.07 4.54
C GLY A 110 -15.47 -3.61 4.86
N TYR A 111 -16.02 -3.08 5.97
CA TYR A 111 -15.76 -1.69 6.38
C TYR A 111 -14.32 -1.46 6.84
N ALA A 112 -13.71 -2.42 7.54
CA ALA A 112 -12.32 -2.33 7.97
C ALA A 112 -11.36 -2.33 6.76
N ASN A 113 -11.65 -3.12 5.73
CA ASN A 113 -10.86 -3.17 4.50
C ASN A 113 -11.09 -1.97 3.58
N SER A 114 -12.24 -1.31 3.67
CA SER A 114 -12.54 -0.08 2.92
C SER A 114 -12.06 1.19 3.62
N GLY A 115 -11.25 1.09 4.69
CA GLY A 115 -10.72 2.23 5.44
C GLY A 115 -11.68 2.88 6.44
N ASN A 116 -12.98 2.56 6.42
CA ASN A 116 -13.97 3.14 7.33
C ASN A 116 -14.03 2.36 8.66
N LEU A 117 -12.94 2.48 9.42
CA LEU A 117 -12.80 1.83 10.73
C LEU A 117 -13.86 2.28 11.74
N ALA A 118 -14.33 3.53 11.67
CA ALA A 118 -15.35 4.04 12.58
C ALA A 118 -16.66 3.25 12.47
N THR A 119 -17.08 2.92 11.24
CA THR A 119 -18.28 2.10 11.02
C THR A 119 -18.03 0.64 11.38
N ALA A 120 -16.84 0.11 11.05
CA ALA A 120 -16.45 -1.24 11.44
C ALA A 120 -16.51 -1.45 12.96
N HIS A 121 -15.97 -0.49 13.73
CA HIS A 121 -16.01 -0.52 15.19
C HIS A 121 -17.43 -0.45 15.74
N LYS A 122 -18.26 0.49 15.25
CA LYS A 122 -19.67 0.60 15.66
C LYS A 122 -20.46 -0.69 15.39
N LEU A 123 -20.16 -1.39 14.30
CA LEU A 123 -20.77 -2.68 14.00
C LEU A 123 -20.27 -3.77 14.94
N PHE A 124 -18.96 -3.79 15.22
CA PHE A 124 -18.34 -4.72 16.18
C PHE A 124 -18.89 -4.56 17.60
N ASP A 125 -19.15 -3.32 18.03
CA ASP A 125 -19.77 -3.01 19.33
C ASP A 125 -21.18 -3.59 19.45
N LYS A 126 -21.93 -3.58 18.34
CA LYS A 126 -23.31 -4.09 18.28
C LYS A 126 -23.40 -5.62 18.13
N MET A 127 -22.28 -6.32 17.93
CA MET A 127 -22.29 -7.77 17.75
C MET A 127 -22.79 -8.45 19.04
N PRO A 128 -23.86 -9.28 18.97
CA PRO A 128 -24.37 -9.99 20.15
C PRO A 128 -23.39 -11.03 20.67
N GLU A 129 -22.65 -11.67 19.76
CA GLU A 129 -21.62 -12.66 20.05
C GLU A 129 -20.39 -12.34 19.20
N ARG A 130 -19.21 -12.45 19.82
CA ARG A 130 -17.91 -12.27 19.19
C ARG A 130 -17.13 -13.56 19.30
N ASN A 131 -16.47 -13.94 18.22
CA ASN A 131 -15.55 -15.07 18.17
C ASN A 131 -14.12 -14.59 17.81
N ASP A 132 -13.18 -15.53 17.82
CA ASP A 132 -11.78 -15.31 17.49
C ASP A 132 -11.58 -14.66 16.10
N VAL A 133 -12.41 -15.04 15.12
CA VAL A 133 -12.38 -14.45 13.77
C VAL A 133 -12.83 -12.98 13.77
N SER A 134 -13.89 -12.64 14.51
CA SER A 134 -14.38 -11.25 14.60
C SER A 134 -13.36 -10.32 15.26
N TRP A 135 -12.68 -10.80 16.31
CA TRP A 135 -11.58 -10.09 16.96
C TRP A 135 -10.37 -9.93 16.02
N ALA A 136 -10.01 -10.99 15.29
CA ALA A 136 -8.94 -10.92 14.29
C ALA A 136 -9.19 -9.84 13.24
N VAL A 137 -10.44 -9.73 12.76
CA VAL A 137 -10.81 -8.73 11.75
C VAL A 137 -10.65 -7.31 12.27
N ILE A 138 -11.15 -7.00 13.48
CA ILE A 138 -11.08 -5.63 14.00
C ILE A 138 -9.65 -5.24 14.36
N ILE A 139 -8.89 -6.13 15.01
CA ILE A 139 -7.49 -5.91 15.38
C ILE A 139 -6.64 -5.71 14.11
N ALA A 140 -6.79 -6.57 13.10
CA ALA A 140 -6.07 -6.42 11.83
C ALA A 140 -6.45 -5.12 11.10
N GLY A 141 -7.71 -4.68 11.19
CA GLY A 141 -8.16 -3.39 10.68
C GLY A 141 -7.38 -2.23 11.29
N TYR A 142 -7.27 -2.18 12.63
CA TYR A 142 -6.52 -1.15 13.34
C TYR A 142 -5.02 -1.16 13.00
N VAL A 143 -4.39 -2.33 12.94
CA VAL A 143 -2.98 -2.47 12.55
C VAL A 143 -2.75 -1.92 11.14
N ARG A 144 -3.61 -2.25 10.18
CA ARG A 144 -3.48 -1.78 8.79
C ARG A 144 -3.60 -0.27 8.65
N SER A 145 -4.42 0.36 9.49
CA SER A 145 -4.56 1.82 9.54
C SER A 145 -3.50 2.52 10.40
N GLY A 146 -2.46 1.80 10.86
CA GLY A 146 -1.37 2.36 11.67
C GLY A 146 -1.76 2.72 13.11
N ARG A 147 -2.96 2.33 13.54
CA ARG A 147 -3.52 2.60 14.88
C ARG A 147 -3.16 1.47 15.85
N TYR A 148 -1.86 1.30 16.10
CA TYR A 148 -1.33 0.15 16.84
C TYR A 148 -1.75 0.11 18.32
N ASN A 149 -1.86 1.26 18.98
CA ASN A 149 -2.30 1.31 20.39
C ASN A 149 -3.75 0.82 20.55
N ASP A 150 -4.64 1.23 19.63
CA ASP A 150 -6.02 0.74 19.63
C ASP A 150 -6.07 -0.76 19.35
N ALA A 151 -5.25 -1.27 18.42
CA ALA A 151 -5.16 -2.70 18.17
C ALA A 151 -4.78 -3.50 19.43
N LEU A 152 -3.85 -2.99 20.24
CA LEU A 152 -3.45 -3.61 21.51
C LEU A 152 -4.53 -3.48 22.60
N GLN A 153 -5.28 -2.37 22.61
CA GLN A 153 -6.42 -2.22 23.50
C GLN A 153 -7.48 -3.30 23.22
N HIS A 154 -7.88 -3.47 21.96
CA HIS A 154 -8.84 -4.50 21.55
C HIS A 154 -8.33 -5.92 21.82
N PHE A 155 -7.03 -6.14 21.73
CA PHE A 155 -6.44 -7.42 22.15
C PHE A 155 -6.59 -7.67 23.65
N ASN A 156 -6.39 -6.66 24.50
CA ASN A 156 -6.60 -6.79 25.94
C ASN A 156 -8.08 -6.99 26.29
N GLU A 157 -8.98 -6.33 25.55
CA GLU A 157 -10.43 -6.58 25.67
C GLU A 157 -10.80 -8.02 25.29
N MET A 158 -10.20 -8.55 24.21
CA MET A 158 -10.35 -9.95 23.82
C MET A 158 -9.86 -10.91 24.92
N LEU A 159 -8.70 -10.63 25.52
CA LEU A 159 -8.13 -11.45 26.60
C LEU A 159 -8.97 -11.41 27.89
N SER A 160 -9.80 -10.39 28.06
CA SER A 160 -10.72 -10.27 29.19
C SER A 160 -12.00 -11.11 29.00
N ASP A 161 -12.23 -11.66 27.81
CA ASP A 161 -13.35 -12.55 27.51
C ASP A 161 -12.94 -14.02 27.63
N ASP A 162 -13.35 -14.68 28.71
CA ASP A 162 -13.02 -16.09 28.99
C ASP A 162 -13.49 -17.08 27.92
N LYS A 163 -14.42 -16.68 27.04
CA LYS A 163 -15.00 -17.56 26.01
C LYS A 163 -14.15 -17.63 24.75
N VAL A 164 -13.23 -16.68 24.54
CA VAL A 164 -12.51 -16.55 23.28
C VAL A 164 -11.01 -16.52 23.53
N LYS A 165 -10.27 -17.35 22.80
CA LYS A 165 -8.81 -17.35 22.83
C LYS A 165 -8.24 -16.74 21.55
N PRO A 166 -7.16 -15.94 21.64
CA PRO A 166 -6.40 -15.50 20.48
C PRO A 166 -5.99 -16.67 19.58
N ASN A 167 -6.35 -16.57 18.30
CA ASN A 167 -5.83 -17.47 17.26
C ASN A 167 -4.52 -16.91 16.67
N GLU A 168 -3.88 -17.70 15.81
CA GLU A 168 -2.62 -17.32 15.14
C GLU A 168 -2.70 -15.95 14.44
N ALA A 169 -3.79 -15.66 13.74
CA ALA A 169 -3.93 -14.40 13.00
C ALA A 169 -3.94 -13.18 13.93
N VAL A 170 -4.64 -13.26 15.07
CA VAL A 170 -4.63 -12.21 16.10
C VAL A 170 -3.22 -12.00 16.62
N LEU A 171 -2.53 -13.09 16.99
CA LEU A 171 -1.20 -13.03 17.59
C LEU A 171 -0.18 -12.41 16.62
N VAL A 172 -0.22 -12.75 15.34
CA VAL A 172 0.63 -12.13 14.30
C VAL A 172 0.35 -10.62 14.19
N CYS A 173 -0.92 -10.19 14.17
CA CYS A 173 -1.27 -8.77 14.13
C CYS A 173 -0.78 -8.01 15.38
N VAL A 174 -0.93 -8.62 16.56
CA VAL A 174 -0.49 -8.03 17.84
C VAL A 174 1.02 -7.93 17.91
N LEU A 175 1.75 -8.95 17.45
CA LEU A 175 3.22 -8.92 17.37
C LEU A 175 3.70 -7.81 16.42
N SER A 176 3.04 -7.66 15.27
CA SER A 176 3.31 -6.55 14.33
C SER A 176 3.05 -5.18 14.98
N ALA A 177 1.94 -5.01 15.71
CA ALA A 177 1.65 -3.78 16.46
C ALA A 177 2.74 -3.50 17.51
N CYS A 178 3.18 -4.52 18.25
CA CYS A 178 4.27 -4.39 19.22
C CYS A 178 5.59 -3.99 18.54
N ALA A 179 5.88 -4.56 17.37
CA ALA A 179 7.08 -4.25 16.60
C ALA A 179 7.11 -2.78 16.16
N HIS A 180 5.98 -2.24 15.71
CA HIS A 180 5.86 -0.84 15.29
C HIS A 180 5.88 0.15 16.46
N LEU A 181 5.37 -0.23 17.62
CA LEU A 181 5.39 0.59 18.83
C LEU A 181 6.69 0.47 19.64
N GLY A 182 7.55 -0.50 19.32
CA GLY A 182 8.68 -0.86 20.19
C GLY A 182 8.25 -1.43 21.55
N ALA A 183 7.03 -1.98 21.65
CA ALA A 183 6.43 -2.46 22.89
C ALA A 183 6.98 -3.85 23.30
N LEU A 184 8.27 -3.89 23.64
CA LEU A 184 9.02 -5.12 23.88
C LEU A 184 8.41 -6.00 24.97
N ASP A 185 7.94 -5.43 26.07
CA ASP A 185 7.44 -6.21 27.20
C ASP A 185 6.09 -6.87 26.87
N GLN A 186 5.22 -6.18 26.13
CA GLN A 186 4.00 -6.78 25.58
C GLN A 186 4.34 -7.89 24.59
N GLY A 187 5.30 -7.66 23.69
CA GLY A 187 5.76 -8.67 22.74
C GLY A 187 6.33 -9.93 23.40
N LYS A 188 7.13 -9.78 24.48
CA LYS A 188 7.60 -10.92 25.30
C LYS A 188 6.44 -11.67 25.95
N TRP A 189 5.46 -10.94 26.49
CA TRP A 189 4.29 -11.57 27.10
C TRP A 189 3.53 -12.42 26.07
N VAL A 190 3.35 -11.89 24.85
CA VAL A 190 2.70 -12.62 23.75
C VAL A 190 3.50 -13.87 23.34
N HIS A 191 4.83 -13.78 23.29
CA HIS A 191 5.68 -14.95 23.03
C HIS A 191 5.51 -16.04 24.10
N VAL A 192 5.52 -15.67 25.38
CA VAL A 192 5.26 -16.61 26.49
C VAL A 192 3.85 -17.19 26.41
N TYR A 193 2.85 -16.39 25.99
CA TYR A 193 1.49 -16.86 25.78
C TYR A 193 1.41 -17.93 24.69
N ILE A 194 2.10 -17.73 23.56
CA ILE A 194 2.18 -18.70 22.44
C ILE A 194 2.69 -20.06 22.95
N ASP A 195 3.81 -20.04 23.69
CA ASP A 195 4.44 -21.26 24.21
C ASP A 195 3.55 -21.97 25.23
N LYS A 196 2.96 -21.23 26.17
CA LYS A 196 2.11 -21.80 27.23
C LYS A 196 0.79 -22.38 26.72
N ASN A 197 0.23 -21.81 25.66
CA ASN A 197 -1.04 -22.26 25.10
C ASN A 197 -0.88 -23.28 23.97
N GLY A 198 0.36 -23.71 23.67
CA GLY A 198 0.63 -24.69 22.64
C GLY A 198 0.22 -24.24 21.24
N VAL A 199 0.25 -22.92 20.97
CA VAL A 199 -0.04 -22.40 19.64
C VAL A 199 1.08 -22.88 18.71
N PRO A 200 0.78 -23.58 17.60
CA PRO A 200 1.81 -24.08 16.71
C PRO A 200 2.68 -22.94 16.20
N GLN A 201 4.00 -23.03 16.41
CA GLN A 201 4.94 -22.06 15.85
C GLN A 201 5.11 -22.31 14.34
N SER A 202 4.12 -21.86 13.57
CA SER A 202 4.16 -21.80 12.11
C SER A 202 5.25 -20.85 11.62
N SER A 203 5.60 -20.92 10.33
CA SER A 203 6.52 -19.95 9.71
C SER A 203 6.07 -18.50 9.94
N ASN A 204 4.76 -18.26 9.91
CA ASN A 204 4.17 -16.92 10.06
C ASN A 204 4.36 -16.35 11.46
N ILE A 205 4.05 -17.13 12.51
CA ILE A 205 4.24 -16.69 13.90
C ILE A 205 5.73 -16.45 14.19
N SER A 206 6.59 -17.36 13.77
CA SER A 206 8.04 -17.22 13.98
C SER A 206 8.60 -15.99 13.26
N THR A 207 8.15 -15.71 12.03
CA THR A 207 8.51 -14.50 11.29
C THR A 207 8.05 -13.24 12.03
N ALA A 208 6.81 -13.22 12.55
CA ALA A 208 6.29 -12.08 13.31
C ALA A 208 7.04 -11.86 14.63
N LEU A 209 7.45 -12.93 15.33
CA LEU A 209 8.28 -12.84 16.52
C LEU A 209 9.68 -12.30 16.20
N ILE A 210 10.30 -12.75 15.11
CA ILE A 210 11.59 -12.24 14.63
C ILE A 210 11.49 -10.73 14.35
N ASP A 211 10.48 -10.30 13.58
CA ASP A 211 10.26 -8.88 13.26
C ASP A 211 10.05 -8.05 14.54
N MET A 212 9.24 -8.55 15.47
CA MET A 212 8.97 -7.89 16.76
C MET A 212 10.24 -7.73 17.60
N TYR A 213 10.97 -8.81 17.86
CA TYR A 213 12.20 -8.73 18.65
C TYR A 213 13.26 -7.89 17.97
N ALA A 214 13.40 -8.03 16.65
CA ALA A 214 14.39 -7.30 15.92
C ALA A 214 14.08 -5.79 15.93
N LYS A 215 12.86 -5.35 15.62
CA LYS A 215 12.48 -3.92 15.71
C LYS A 215 12.53 -3.36 17.13
N CYS A 216 12.29 -4.19 18.16
CA CYS A 216 12.46 -3.79 19.56
C CYS A 216 13.93 -3.80 20.05
N GLY A 217 14.92 -4.02 19.18
CA GLY A 217 16.34 -3.96 19.52
C GLY A 217 16.89 -5.21 20.21
N ARG A 218 16.12 -6.30 20.30
CA ARG A 218 16.52 -7.57 20.90
C ARG A 218 16.95 -8.58 19.85
N ILE A 219 18.01 -8.23 19.14
CA ILE A 219 18.58 -9.01 18.03
C ILE A 219 18.91 -10.46 18.42
N ASP A 220 19.50 -10.68 19.60
CA ASP A 220 19.86 -12.04 20.04
C ASP A 220 18.64 -12.96 20.18
N SER A 221 17.51 -12.41 20.64
CA SER A 221 16.24 -13.15 20.73
C SER A 221 15.66 -13.45 19.36
N ALA A 222 15.76 -12.51 18.40
CA ALA A 222 15.38 -12.74 17.02
C ALA A 222 16.21 -13.86 16.37
N TYR A 223 17.53 -13.88 16.60
CA TYR A 223 18.41 -14.97 16.12
C TYR A 223 18.10 -16.32 16.74
N LEU A 224 17.78 -16.37 18.04
CA LEU A 224 17.42 -17.61 18.71
C LEU A 224 16.23 -18.28 18.03
N ILE A 225 15.18 -17.50 17.75
CA ILE A 225 13.96 -17.97 17.08
C ILE A 225 14.29 -18.39 15.65
N PHE A 226 14.99 -17.54 14.90
CA PHE A 226 15.40 -17.81 13.52
C PHE A 226 16.20 -19.12 13.39
N ASN A 227 17.16 -19.35 14.29
CA ASN A 227 17.99 -20.55 14.29
C ASN A 227 17.18 -21.82 14.66
N GLY A 228 16.15 -21.68 15.51
CA GLY A 228 15.25 -22.77 15.89
C GLY A 228 14.27 -23.20 14.80
N MET A 229 14.10 -22.42 13.71
CA MET A 229 13.19 -22.77 12.62
C MET A 229 13.72 -23.92 11.77
N SER A 230 12.87 -24.93 11.51
CA SER A 230 13.19 -26.08 10.65
C SER A 230 13.18 -25.75 9.16
N LYS A 231 12.31 -24.80 8.75
CA LYS A 231 12.22 -24.29 7.39
C LYS A 231 12.15 -22.77 7.44
N ARG A 232 13.02 -22.12 6.65
CA ARG A 232 13.12 -20.67 6.54
C ARG A 232 12.79 -20.28 5.10
N ASP A 233 11.78 -19.44 4.93
CA ASP A 233 11.40 -18.87 3.64
C ASP A 233 12.00 -17.47 3.48
N VAL A 234 11.87 -16.87 2.30
CA VAL A 234 12.41 -15.53 2.01
C VAL A 234 11.95 -14.50 3.05
N LEU A 235 10.68 -14.57 3.48
CA LEU A 235 10.11 -13.64 4.47
C LEU A 235 10.84 -13.69 5.82
N THR A 236 11.17 -14.89 6.33
CA THR A 236 11.94 -15.03 7.59
C THR A 236 13.31 -14.35 7.52
N TRP A 237 14.02 -14.50 6.40
CA TRP A 237 15.32 -13.84 6.18
C TRP A 237 15.14 -12.32 6.05
N THR A 238 14.16 -11.87 5.26
CA THR A 238 13.86 -10.45 5.06
C THR A 238 13.52 -9.75 6.37
N SER A 239 12.73 -10.38 7.25
CA SER A 239 12.39 -9.82 8.57
C SER A 239 13.63 -9.68 9.47
N LEU A 240 14.50 -10.70 9.53
CA LEU A 240 15.73 -10.63 10.33
C LEU A 240 16.67 -9.53 9.82
N ILE A 241 16.91 -9.49 8.51
CA ILE A 241 17.80 -8.52 7.86
C ILE A 241 17.27 -7.09 8.01
N SER A 242 15.96 -6.88 7.77
CA SER A 242 15.33 -5.56 7.92
C SER A 242 15.43 -5.09 9.38
N GLY A 243 15.19 -5.99 10.33
CA GLY A 243 15.34 -5.68 11.75
C GLY A 243 16.77 -5.31 12.13
N LEU A 244 17.77 -6.06 11.68
CA LEU A 244 19.19 -5.73 11.88
C LEU A 244 19.58 -4.39 11.28
N SER A 245 19.06 -4.08 10.09
CA SER A 245 19.36 -2.85 9.36
C SER A 245 18.85 -1.59 10.08
N ILE A 246 17.84 -1.71 10.95
CA ILE A 246 17.31 -0.57 11.72
C ILE A 246 18.25 -0.16 12.87
N HIS A 247 19.05 -1.10 13.37
CA HIS A 247 19.95 -0.85 14.50
C HIS A 247 21.34 -0.49 13.99
N GLY A 248 22.00 0.44 14.67
CA GLY A 248 23.21 1.15 14.20
C GLY A 248 24.35 0.30 13.64
N LEU A 249 25.31 1.00 13.05
CA LEU A 249 26.45 0.50 12.25
C LEU A 249 26.83 -0.97 12.43
N GLY A 250 27.21 -1.45 13.62
CA GLY A 250 27.65 -2.84 13.83
C GLY A 250 26.64 -3.96 13.52
N GLN A 251 25.37 -3.63 13.26
CA GLN A 251 24.36 -4.58 12.78
C GLN A 251 24.19 -4.58 11.25
N LEU A 252 24.67 -3.57 10.53
CA LEU A 252 24.69 -3.52 9.06
C LEU A 252 25.62 -4.59 8.49
N GLU A 253 26.84 -4.74 9.04
CA GLU A 253 27.77 -5.77 8.58
C GLU A 253 27.20 -7.17 8.86
N ARG A 254 26.59 -7.35 10.04
CA ARG A 254 25.90 -8.60 10.39
C ARG A 254 24.73 -8.89 9.45
N ALA A 255 23.93 -7.89 9.09
CA ALA A 255 22.84 -8.02 8.14
C ALA A 255 23.36 -8.48 6.76
N PHE A 256 24.47 -7.92 6.29
CA PHE A 256 25.08 -8.33 5.02
C PHE A 256 25.71 -9.72 5.07
N GLU A 257 26.32 -10.11 6.20
CA GLU A 257 26.80 -11.47 6.42
C GLU A 257 25.65 -12.50 6.40
N VAL A 258 24.50 -12.14 6.96
CA VAL A 258 23.28 -12.98 6.92
C VAL A 258 22.81 -13.17 5.48
N ILE A 259 22.79 -12.10 4.66
CA ILE A 259 22.43 -12.20 3.23
C ILE A 259 23.35 -13.15 2.48
N LYS A 260 24.67 -13.05 2.68
CA LYS A 260 25.65 -13.93 2.02
C LYS A 260 25.46 -15.42 2.35
N ARG A 261 24.78 -15.74 3.44
CA ARG A 261 24.49 -17.11 3.87
C ARG A 261 23.11 -17.61 3.39
N MET A 262 22.34 -16.77 2.70
CA MET A 262 21.03 -17.18 2.18
C MET A 262 21.20 -18.27 1.11
N PRO A 263 20.44 -19.38 1.20
CA PRO A 263 20.49 -20.44 0.19
C PRO A 263 19.70 -20.11 -1.09
N MET A 264 19.06 -18.94 -1.14
CA MET A 264 18.27 -18.44 -2.27
C MET A 264 18.65 -16.99 -2.58
N GLU A 265 18.34 -16.54 -3.80
CA GLU A 265 18.59 -15.16 -4.23
C GLU A 265 17.85 -14.14 -3.34
N PRO A 266 18.55 -13.12 -2.82
CA PRO A 266 17.92 -12.03 -2.08
C PRO A 266 17.01 -11.20 -2.98
N ASP A 267 15.83 -10.84 -2.49
CA ASP A 267 14.89 -9.99 -3.22
C ASP A 267 15.27 -8.49 -3.17
N ALA A 268 14.62 -7.69 -4.01
CA ALA A 268 14.84 -6.23 -4.04
C ALA A 268 14.48 -5.52 -2.71
N VAL A 269 13.65 -6.16 -1.87
CA VAL A 269 13.23 -5.58 -0.58
C VAL A 269 14.38 -5.60 0.42
N ILE A 270 15.13 -6.71 0.49
CA ILE A 270 16.33 -6.86 1.32
C ILE A 270 17.37 -5.79 0.99
N TRP A 271 17.68 -5.61 -0.30
CA TRP A 271 18.67 -4.63 -0.75
C TRP A 271 18.25 -3.19 -0.43
N ARG A 272 16.97 -2.87 -0.62
CA ARG A 272 16.41 -1.56 -0.28
C ARG A 272 16.48 -1.28 1.22
N ALA A 273 16.23 -2.28 2.06
CA ALA A 273 16.32 -2.16 3.52
C ALA A 273 17.75 -1.83 3.96
N LEU A 274 18.76 -2.55 3.45
CA LEU A 274 20.17 -2.29 3.74
C LEU A 274 20.64 -0.92 3.26
N LEU A 275 20.31 -0.53 2.02
CA LEU A 275 20.72 0.77 1.48
C LEU A 275 20.02 1.93 2.20
N SER A 276 18.77 1.74 2.62
CA SER A 276 18.08 2.71 3.49
C SER A 276 18.77 2.85 4.85
N ALA A 277 19.29 1.75 5.40
CA ALA A 277 20.06 1.79 6.63
C ALA A 277 21.45 2.44 6.45
N CYS A 278 22.13 2.19 5.34
CA CYS A 278 23.34 2.93 4.96
C CYS A 278 23.09 4.44 4.92
N ARG A 279 21.91 4.85 4.43
CA ARG A 279 21.47 6.25 4.43
C ARG A 279 21.27 6.78 5.84
N ILE A 280 20.53 6.08 6.69
CA ILE A 280 20.25 6.50 8.07
C ILE A 280 21.56 6.62 8.87
N HIS A 281 22.53 5.75 8.63
CA HIS A 281 23.80 5.71 9.36
C HIS A 281 24.95 6.44 8.64
N GLY A 282 24.71 7.07 7.50
CA GLY A 282 25.72 7.80 6.72
C GLY A 282 26.87 6.93 6.18
N ASN A 283 26.71 5.62 6.09
CA ASN A 283 27.77 4.70 5.66
C ASN A 283 27.74 4.48 4.14
N VAL A 284 28.28 5.46 3.41
CA VAL A 284 28.34 5.45 1.94
C VAL A 284 29.17 4.29 1.41
N GLY A 285 30.32 4.02 2.03
CA GLY A 285 31.23 2.96 1.58
C GLY A 285 30.59 1.58 1.63
N PHE A 286 29.73 1.33 2.62
CA PHE A 286 28.98 0.08 2.68
C PHE A 286 27.87 0.02 1.62
N GLY A 287 27.23 1.16 1.32
CA GLY A 287 26.28 1.27 0.21
C GLY A 287 26.92 0.94 -1.16
N GLU A 288 28.13 1.43 -1.41
CA GLU A 288 28.91 1.11 -2.61
C GLU A 288 29.21 -0.41 -2.68
N GLN A 289 29.67 -1.02 -1.58
CA GLN A 289 29.92 -2.47 -1.50
C GLN A 289 28.68 -3.33 -1.79
N ILE A 290 27.51 -2.89 -1.33
CA ILE A 290 26.24 -3.59 -1.60
C ILE A 290 25.94 -3.57 -3.10
N ILE A 291 26.12 -2.44 -3.78
CA ILE A 291 25.88 -2.34 -5.22
C ILE A 291 26.86 -3.20 -6.02
N ASP A 292 28.13 -3.18 -5.66
CA ASP A 292 29.13 -4.02 -6.31
C ASP A 292 28.78 -5.51 -6.18
N TYR A 293 28.26 -5.92 -5.03
CA TYR A 293 27.80 -7.29 -4.81
C TYR A 293 26.51 -7.62 -5.59
N ILE A 294 25.54 -6.70 -5.66
CA ILE A 294 24.32 -6.88 -6.49
C ILE A 294 24.70 -7.05 -7.96
N ALA A 295 25.61 -6.22 -8.47
CA ALA A 295 26.08 -6.30 -9.85
C ALA A 295 26.79 -7.64 -10.17
N GLN A 296 27.45 -8.25 -9.18
CA GLN A 296 28.05 -9.58 -9.32
C GLN A 296 27.01 -10.71 -9.35
N LEU A 297 25.91 -10.57 -8.62
CA LEU A 297 24.84 -11.57 -8.57
C LEU A 297 23.98 -11.56 -9.84
N ASP A 298 23.55 -10.37 -10.26
CA ASP A 298 22.76 -10.19 -11.47
C ASP A 298 23.18 -8.90 -12.19
N PRO A 299 24.01 -9.01 -13.25
CA PRO A 299 24.41 -7.87 -14.07
C PRO A 299 23.24 -7.10 -14.69
N SER A 300 22.06 -7.71 -14.84
CA SER A 300 20.87 -7.05 -15.41
C SER A 300 20.12 -6.18 -14.39
N SER A 301 20.24 -6.48 -13.09
CA SER A 301 19.69 -5.68 -11.99
C SER A 301 20.54 -4.45 -11.62
N GLN A 302 21.69 -4.27 -12.28
CA GLN A 302 22.66 -3.23 -11.99
C GLN A 302 22.06 -1.80 -12.06
N GLY A 303 21.10 -1.57 -12.96
CA GLY A 303 20.39 -0.29 -13.08
C GLY A 303 19.56 0.08 -11.85
N GLU A 304 18.88 -0.89 -11.23
CA GLU A 304 18.07 -0.66 -10.03
C GLU A 304 18.96 -0.35 -8.81
N GLY A 305 20.09 -1.05 -8.69
CA GLY A 305 21.09 -0.79 -7.65
C GLY A 305 21.65 0.63 -7.71
N TYR A 306 21.96 1.13 -8.90
CA TYR A 306 22.46 2.49 -9.06
C TYR A 306 21.43 3.59 -8.72
N VAL A 307 20.12 3.35 -8.87
CA VAL A 307 19.10 4.31 -8.40
C VAL A 307 19.14 4.44 -6.90
N LEU A 308 19.23 3.31 -6.19
CA LEU A 308 19.27 3.30 -4.74
C LEU A 308 20.55 3.97 -4.22
N LEU A 309 21.68 3.76 -4.90
CA LEU A 309 22.96 4.44 -4.59
C LEU A 309 22.94 5.93 -4.93
N SER A 310 22.33 6.32 -6.06
CA SER A 310 22.11 7.73 -6.42
C SER A 310 21.29 8.45 -5.37
N ASN A 311 20.21 7.81 -4.88
CA ASN A 311 19.40 8.32 -3.79
C ASN A 311 20.19 8.44 -2.48
N LEU A 312 21.07 7.47 -2.18
CA LEU A 312 21.97 7.51 -1.03
C LEU A 312 22.92 8.72 -1.12
N TYR A 313 23.64 8.89 -2.23
CA TYR A 313 24.52 10.04 -2.44
C TYR A 313 23.79 11.37 -2.36
N ALA A 314 22.62 11.48 -3.02
CA ALA A 314 21.80 12.68 -3.00
C ALA A 314 21.34 13.02 -1.57
N SER A 315 20.93 12.01 -0.80
CA SER A 315 20.51 12.18 0.61
C SER A 315 21.65 12.53 1.57
N LEU A 316 22.91 12.46 1.12
CA LEU A 316 24.09 12.83 1.89
C LEU A 316 24.81 14.06 1.28
N GLY A 317 24.15 14.75 0.34
CA GLY A 317 24.68 15.96 -0.31
C GLY A 317 25.85 15.72 -1.27
N GLN A 318 26.16 14.46 -1.60
CA GLN A 318 27.29 14.09 -2.46
C GLN A 318 26.93 14.17 -3.95
N TRP A 319 26.60 15.38 -4.42
CA TRP A 319 26.13 15.63 -5.80
C TRP A 319 27.19 15.32 -6.87
N ASP A 320 28.47 15.43 -6.54
CA ASP A 320 29.55 15.05 -7.45
C ASP A 320 29.53 13.55 -7.75
N LYS A 321 29.29 12.71 -6.73
CA LYS A 321 29.13 11.26 -6.90
C LYS A 321 27.84 10.89 -7.63
N VAL A 322 26.74 11.62 -7.40
CA VAL A 322 25.51 11.46 -8.19
C VAL A 322 25.78 11.70 -9.67
N THR A 323 26.51 12.76 -9.99
CA THR A 323 26.85 13.13 -11.36
C THR A 323 27.80 12.11 -11.99
N GLY A 324 28.80 11.64 -11.24
CA GLY A 324 29.69 10.57 -11.66
C GLY A 324 28.94 9.26 -11.95
N LEU A 325 27.99 8.90 -11.08
CA LEU A 325 27.16 7.71 -11.26
C LEU A 325 26.29 7.82 -12.52
N ARG A 326 25.68 8.99 -12.77
CA ARG A 326 24.92 9.25 -14.00
C ARG A 326 25.78 9.08 -15.25
N ASN A 327 26.99 9.61 -15.24
CA ASN A 327 27.92 9.49 -16.36
C ASN A 327 28.32 8.03 -16.59
N ALA A 328 28.61 7.27 -15.53
CA ALA A 328 28.93 5.85 -15.62
C ALA A 328 27.77 5.01 -16.19
N MET A 329 26.53 5.31 -15.79
CA MET A 329 25.34 4.63 -16.32
C MET A 329 25.11 4.91 -17.81
N ASN A 330 25.27 6.17 -18.23
CA ASN A 330 25.15 6.56 -19.64
C ASN A 330 26.23 5.92 -20.52
N MET A 331 27.46 5.78 -20.01
CA MET A 331 28.53 5.05 -20.72
C MET A 331 28.27 3.54 -20.82
N GLY A 332 27.50 2.97 -19.88
CA GLY A 332 27.11 1.56 -19.87
C GLY A 332 25.91 1.21 -20.76
N GLY A 333 25.37 2.16 -21.54
CA GLY A 333 24.22 1.94 -22.41
C GLY A 333 22.85 1.91 -21.70
N TYR A 334 22.81 2.29 -20.41
CA TYR A 334 21.57 2.45 -19.66
C TYR A 334 21.07 3.89 -19.79
N GLU A 335 19.87 4.11 -20.32
CA GLU A 335 19.25 5.46 -20.33
C GLU A 335 18.80 5.85 -18.92
N PHE A 336 19.60 6.68 -18.26
CA PHE A 336 19.22 7.32 -17.00
C PHE A 336 18.13 8.36 -17.24
N CYS A 337 16.87 8.01 -17.01
CA CYS A 337 15.79 9.00 -16.94
C CYS A 337 15.74 9.57 -15.51
N PRO A 338 16.29 10.79 -15.25
CA PRO A 338 15.99 11.47 -13.99
C PRO A 338 14.47 11.62 -13.86
N GLY A 339 13.97 11.69 -12.62
CA GLY A 339 12.59 12.12 -12.41
C GLY A 339 12.45 13.54 -12.96
N CYS A 340 11.94 13.65 -14.18
CA CYS A 340 11.69 14.90 -14.86
C CYS A 340 10.18 15.17 -14.83
N SER A 341 9.85 16.45 -14.71
CA SER A 341 8.49 16.92 -14.93
C SER A 341 8.51 17.82 -16.14
N TRP A 342 7.58 17.64 -17.07
CA TRP A 342 7.49 18.51 -18.24
C TRP A 342 6.09 19.04 -18.43
N ILE A 343 6.03 20.16 -19.12
CA ILE A 343 4.81 20.91 -19.43
C ILE A 343 4.89 21.37 -20.89
N GLU A 344 3.76 21.27 -21.59
CA GLU A 344 3.63 21.80 -22.94
C GLU A 344 2.93 23.16 -22.88
N VAL A 345 3.62 24.21 -23.34
CA VAL A 345 3.07 25.57 -23.46
C VAL A 345 3.30 26.05 -24.89
N ASN A 346 2.25 26.52 -25.56
CA ASN A 346 2.31 27.00 -26.95
C ASN A 346 2.92 26.02 -27.96
N GLY A 347 2.71 24.71 -27.76
CA GLY A 347 3.25 23.65 -28.62
C GLY A 347 4.73 23.33 -28.40
N VAL A 348 5.36 23.91 -27.37
CA VAL A 348 6.75 23.64 -26.97
C VAL A 348 6.75 22.87 -25.66
N ILE A 349 7.52 21.79 -25.60
CA ILE A 349 7.71 21.00 -24.38
C ILE A 349 8.87 21.59 -23.58
N HIS A 350 8.61 21.91 -22.33
CA HIS A 350 9.59 22.39 -21.37
C HIS A 350 9.78 21.32 -20.28
N GLU A 351 11.00 20.81 -20.18
CA GLU A 351 11.38 19.76 -19.22
C GLU A 351 12.12 20.37 -18.04
N PHE A 352 11.81 19.90 -16.83
CA PHE A 352 12.36 20.39 -15.57
C PHE A 352 12.93 19.24 -14.73
N LEU A 353 14.15 19.44 -14.25
CA LEU A 353 14.81 18.57 -13.29
C LEU A 353 14.77 19.16 -11.87
N ALA A 354 14.90 18.32 -10.84
CA ALA A 354 15.04 18.84 -9.48
C ALA A 354 16.37 19.62 -9.36
N GLY A 355 16.30 20.88 -8.94
CA GLY A 355 17.46 21.79 -8.90
C GLY A 355 17.95 22.27 -10.26
N ASP A 356 17.08 22.29 -11.29
CA ASP A 356 17.42 22.78 -12.63
C ASP A 356 17.95 24.22 -12.59
N LYS A 357 19.01 24.48 -13.37
CA LYS A 357 19.63 25.80 -13.54
C LYS A 357 19.79 26.18 -15.01
N LEU A 358 19.38 25.30 -15.93
CA LEU A 358 19.70 25.39 -17.35
C LEU A 358 18.54 25.92 -18.18
N HIS A 359 17.34 26.03 -17.60
CA HIS A 359 16.18 26.57 -18.30
C HIS A 359 16.36 28.09 -18.59
N PRO A 360 16.07 28.58 -19.81
CA PRO A 360 16.29 30.00 -20.17
C PRO A 360 15.57 31.01 -19.28
N GLN A 361 14.46 30.62 -18.65
CA GLN A 361 13.66 31.45 -17.74
C GLN A 361 13.80 31.03 -16.27
N ILE A 362 14.88 30.34 -15.89
CA ILE A 362 14.96 29.70 -14.56
C ILE A 362 14.87 30.70 -13.40
N GLU A 363 15.43 31.90 -13.54
CA GLU A 363 15.35 32.96 -12.52
C GLU A 363 13.89 33.40 -12.30
N GLU A 364 13.14 33.63 -13.38
CA GLU A 364 11.71 34.00 -13.33
C GLU A 364 10.86 32.88 -12.71
N ILE A 365 11.16 31.62 -13.04
CA ILE A 365 10.50 30.43 -12.50
C ILE A 365 10.74 30.32 -10.99
N HIS A 366 11.97 30.55 -10.53
CA HIS A 366 12.31 30.55 -9.11
C HIS A 366 11.60 31.66 -8.36
N ASP A 367 11.54 32.87 -8.93
CA ASP A 367 10.82 33.99 -8.32
C ASP A 367 9.31 33.71 -8.21
N LYS A 368 8.70 33.16 -9.27
CA LYS A 368 7.28 32.77 -9.22
C LYS A 368 7.03 31.66 -8.22
N LEU A 369 7.91 30.68 -8.14
CA LEU A 369 7.80 29.59 -7.19
C LEU A 369 7.87 30.10 -5.75
N ASN A 370 8.77 31.05 -5.47
CA ASN A 370 8.89 31.71 -4.17
C ASN A 370 7.64 32.52 -3.83
N GLU A 371 7.02 33.22 -4.78
CA GLU A 371 5.74 33.91 -4.61
C GLU A 371 4.61 32.92 -4.24
N VAL A 372 4.52 31.80 -4.96
CA VAL A 372 3.52 30.75 -4.73
C VAL A 372 3.70 30.10 -3.37
N LEU A 373 4.94 29.75 -3.00
CA LEU A 373 5.24 29.15 -1.70
C LEU A 373 4.92 30.10 -0.55
N LYS A 374 5.32 31.38 -0.64
CA LYS A 374 4.95 32.41 0.35
C LYS A 374 3.45 32.55 0.51
N THR A 375 2.69 32.51 -0.59
CA THR A 375 1.22 32.60 -0.56
C THR A 375 0.60 31.38 0.12
N ILE A 376 1.11 30.17 -0.16
CA ILE A 376 0.63 28.93 0.43
C ILE A 376 0.94 28.86 1.94
N THR A 377 2.11 29.33 2.37
CA THR A 377 2.51 29.39 3.78
C THR A 377 1.69 30.43 4.56
N ILE A 378 1.50 31.63 4.01
CA ILE A 378 0.81 32.75 4.70
C ILE A 378 -0.71 32.57 4.73
N VAL A 379 -1.31 32.12 3.63
CA VAL A 379 -2.78 32.03 3.49
C VAL A 379 -3.30 30.64 3.86
N GLY A 380 -2.50 29.59 3.66
CA GLY A 380 -2.91 28.18 3.83
C GLY A 380 -2.45 27.49 5.10
N GLY A 381 -1.67 28.15 5.96
CA GLY A 381 -1.11 27.54 7.16
C GLY A 381 -0.20 26.33 6.89
N TYR A 382 0.28 26.17 5.65
CA TYR A 382 1.14 25.06 5.27
C TYR A 382 2.52 25.23 5.91
N VAL A 383 2.87 24.29 6.80
CA VAL A 383 4.22 24.17 7.38
C VAL A 383 4.95 23.07 6.59
N PRO A 384 6.06 23.37 5.91
CA PRO A 384 6.87 22.35 5.26
C PRO A 384 7.33 21.29 6.27
N ASP A 385 7.08 20.01 5.98
CA ASP A 385 7.54 18.91 6.85
C ASP A 385 9.07 18.72 6.70
N THR A 386 9.83 19.54 7.43
CA THR A 386 11.29 19.52 7.44
C THR A 386 11.86 18.24 8.05
N LYS A 387 11.05 17.39 8.70
CA LYS A 387 11.47 16.11 9.27
C LYS A 387 11.80 15.05 8.23
N GLN A 388 11.38 15.24 6.97
CA GLN A 388 11.77 14.38 5.84
C GLN A 388 13.11 14.78 5.21
N VAL A 389 13.64 15.96 5.57
CA VAL A 389 14.94 16.46 5.14
C VAL A 389 15.96 16.06 6.21
N LEU A 390 16.59 14.92 6.01
CA LEU A 390 17.53 14.28 6.95
C LEU A 390 18.92 14.90 6.86
N PHE A 391 19.03 16.21 7.11
CA PHE A 391 20.29 16.93 7.25
C PHE A 391 20.28 17.82 8.50
N ASP A 392 21.45 18.00 9.12
CA ASP A 392 21.71 19.09 10.09
C ASP A 392 21.87 20.40 9.31
N LEU A 393 20.74 20.92 8.82
CA LEU A 393 20.61 22.19 8.13
C LEU A 393 19.70 23.10 8.97
N THR A 394 19.85 24.41 8.81
CA THR A 394 18.88 25.36 9.37
C THR A 394 17.49 25.14 8.75
N GLU A 395 16.41 25.46 9.46
CA GLU A 395 15.05 25.22 8.94
C GLU A 395 14.80 25.96 7.61
N GLU A 396 15.43 27.12 7.40
CA GLU A 396 15.39 27.88 6.14
C GLU A 396 16.05 27.13 4.96
N GLU A 397 17.16 26.42 5.21
CA GLU A 397 17.86 25.63 4.18
C GLU A 397 17.13 24.32 3.85
N LYS A 398 16.42 23.73 4.81
CA LYS A 398 15.55 22.56 4.58
C LYS A 398 14.34 22.92 3.72
N GLU A 399 13.72 24.07 3.99
CA GLU A 399 12.66 24.62 3.13
C GLU A 399 13.17 24.92 1.72
N HIS A 400 14.38 25.47 1.60
CA HIS A 400 15.02 25.77 0.33
C HIS A 400 15.28 24.50 -0.50
N ALA A 401 15.75 23.40 0.12
CA ALA A 401 15.97 22.11 -0.55
C ALA A 401 14.66 21.42 -1.01
N LEU A 402 13.56 21.60 -0.26
CA LEU A 402 12.22 21.11 -0.62
C LEU A 402 11.53 21.97 -1.68
N SER A 403 12.01 23.20 -1.93
CA SER A 403 11.36 24.13 -2.84
C SER A 403 11.59 23.75 -4.32
N TRP A 404 12.77 23.27 -4.69
CA TRP A 404 13.18 23.06 -6.10
C TRP A 404 12.92 21.65 -6.66
N HIS A 405 11.77 21.05 -6.32
CA HIS A 405 11.33 19.81 -6.96
C HIS A 405 10.88 20.06 -8.40
N SER A 406 11.19 19.14 -9.32
CA SER A 406 10.88 19.23 -10.77
C SER A 406 9.43 19.60 -11.07
N GLU A 407 8.48 19.05 -10.31
CA GLU A 407 7.05 19.32 -10.46
C GLU A 407 6.71 20.76 -10.08
N LYS A 408 7.34 21.30 -9.04
CA LYS A 408 7.11 22.66 -8.56
C LYS A 408 7.64 23.68 -9.57
N LEU A 409 8.79 23.41 -10.17
CA LEU A 409 9.35 24.21 -11.26
C LEU A 409 8.42 24.19 -12.49
N ALA A 410 7.90 23.02 -12.87
CA ALA A 410 6.94 22.89 -13.96
C ALA A 410 5.61 23.62 -13.69
N VAL A 411 5.10 23.58 -12.44
CA VAL A 411 3.92 24.36 -12.03
C VAL A 411 4.20 25.87 -12.12
N ALA A 412 5.32 26.33 -11.57
CA ALA A 412 5.68 27.74 -11.58
C ALA A 412 5.84 28.27 -13.02
N PHE A 413 6.48 27.50 -13.90
CA PHE A 413 6.56 27.81 -15.32
C PHE A 413 5.19 27.87 -16.00
N GLY A 414 4.30 26.92 -15.69
CA GLY A 414 2.93 26.92 -16.20
C GLY A 414 2.14 28.15 -15.73
N LEU A 415 2.31 28.58 -14.49
CA LEU A 415 1.65 29.77 -13.96
C LEU A 415 2.17 31.07 -14.57
N LEU A 416 3.46 31.12 -14.91
CA LEU A 416 4.09 32.27 -15.59
C LEU A 416 3.60 32.41 -17.04
N ASN A 417 3.54 31.29 -17.77
CA ASN A 417 3.42 31.31 -19.22
C ASN A 417 2.02 30.94 -19.75
N THR A 418 1.01 30.82 -18.87
CA THR A 418 -0.38 30.51 -19.28
C THR A 418 -1.41 31.44 -18.62
N GLU A 419 -2.46 31.77 -19.37
CA GLU A 419 -3.52 32.70 -18.95
C GLU A 419 -4.34 32.21 -17.75
N ALA A 420 -4.88 33.19 -16.99
CA ALA A 420 -5.94 33.17 -15.96
C ALA A 420 -6.67 31.85 -15.67
N GLN A 421 -7.19 31.23 -16.71
CA GLN A 421 -8.18 30.14 -16.65
C GLN A 421 -7.72 28.88 -17.40
N THR A 422 -6.52 28.88 -17.95
CA THR A 422 -5.99 27.76 -18.74
C THR A 422 -5.53 26.62 -17.82
N PRO A 423 -6.04 25.39 -18.01
CA PRO A 423 -5.59 24.23 -17.26
C PRO A 423 -4.09 23.94 -17.49
N ILE A 424 -3.33 23.78 -16.41
CA ILE A 424 -1.89 23.45 -16.48
C ILE A 424 -1.75 21.93 -16.51
N ARG A 425 -1.06 21.39 -17.52
CA ARG A 425 -0.83 19.95 -17.64
C ARG A 425 0.63 19.65 -17.40
N ILE A 426 0.92 18.87 -16.37
CA ILE A 426 2.28 18.44 -16.04
C ILE A 426 2.35 16.95 -16.24
N VAL A 427 3.45 16.46 -16.78
CA VAL A 427 3.69 15.04 -16.94
C VAL A 427 4.95 14.71 -16.17
N LYS A 428 4.92 13.61 -15.40
CA LYS A 428 6.06 13.16 -14.60
C LYS A 428 6.50 11.78 -15.08
N ASN A 429 7.81 11.60 -15.26
CA ASN A 429 8.39 10.28 -15.44
C ASN A 429 8.54 9.57 -14.08
N LEU A 430 8.01 8.35 -13.96
CA LEU A 430 8.40 7.42 -12.89
C LEU A 430 9.75 6.84 -13.31
N ARG A 431 10.80 7.13 -12.54
CA ARG A 431 12.18 6.67 -12.80
C ARG A 431 12.21 5.19 -13.21
N ILE A 432 12.22 4.91 -14.51
CA ILE A 432 12.23 3.58 -15.10
C ILE A 432 13.26 3.60 -16.22
N TYR A 433 14.16 2.60 -16.21
CA TYR A 433 15.05 2.32 -17.33
C TYR A 433 14.26 1.49 -18.34
N ARG A 434 14.18 1.93 -19.60
CA ARG A 434 13.65 1.09 -20.69
C ARG A 434 14.81 0.51 -21.50
N VAL A 435 14.68 -0.76 -21.85
CA VAL A 435 15.11 -1.25 -23.16
C VAL A 435 13.96 -0.98 -24.12
N SER A 436 14.25 -0.33 -25.24
CA SER A 436 13.29 0.25 -26.19
C SER A 436 12.11 -0.67 -26.55
N THR A 437 10.92 -0.45 -25.97
CA THR A 437 9.61 -0.75 -26.59
C THR A 437 8.51 0.15 -26.00
N LEU A 438 7.51 0.46 -26.84
CA LEU A 438 6.42 1.45 -26.64
C LEU A 438 5.21 0.88 -25.86
N SER A 439 4.53 1.78 -25.12
CA SER A 439 3.16 1.79 -24.52
C SER A 439 3.21 2.70 -23.28
N GLU A 440 2.18 3.28 -22.65
CA GLU A 440 0.77 3.70 -22.77
C GLU A 440 0.55 4.68 -21.54
N GLU A 441 -0.53 5.48 -21.48
CA GLU A 441 -0.66 6.66 -20.55
C GLU A 441 -1.85 6.61 -19.56
N GLU A 442 -1.64 7.07 -18.30
CA GLU A 442 -2.70 7.34 -17.30
C GLU A 442 -2.68 8.80 -16.77
N THR A 443 -3.85 9.34 -16.39
CA THR A 443 -4.08 10.78 -16.09
C THR A 443 -4.76 11.03 -14.73
N ALA A 444 -4.16 11.83 -13.84
CA ALA A 444 -4.73 12.36 -12.60
C ALA A 444 -5.10 13.86 -12.70
N ARG A 445 -6.09 14.35 -11.95
CA ARG A 445 -6.65 15.72 -12.05
C ARG A 445 -6.78 16.40 -10.66
N VAL A 446 -6.38 17.67 -10.55
CA VAL A 446 -6.36 18.51 -9.34
C VAL A 446 -6.73 19.99 -9.70
N GLN A 447 -6.98 20.93 -8.77
CA GLN A 447 -7.36 22.33 -9.07
C GLN A 447 -6.64 23.35 -8.14
N ILE A 448 -5.99 24.42 -8.66
CA ILE A 448 -5.33 25.54 -7.91
C ILE A 448 -5.68 26.89 -8.54
N PHE A 449 -5.88 27.96 -7.74
CA PHE A 449 -6.16 29.32 -8.22
C PHE A 449 -7.36 29.40 -9.20
N GLY A 450 -8.37 28.55 -8.98
CA GLY A 450 -9.51 28.40 -9.91
C GLY A 450 -9.18 27.64 -11.21
N ARG A 451 -7.92 27.26 -11.44
CA ARG A 451 -7.46 26.52 -12.62
C ARG A 451 -7.37 25.01 -12.35
N LYS A 452 -7.61 24.20 -13.37
CA LYS A 452 -7.49 22.73 -13.33
C LYS A 452 -6.06 22.30 -13.66
N ILE A 453 -5.40 21.56 -12.78
CA ILE A 453 -4.10 20.94 -13.03
C ILE A 453 -4.29 19.46 -13.38
N ILE A 454 -3.62 18.97 -14.41
CA ILE A 454 -3.72 17.57 -14.86
C ILE A 454 -2.31 16.96 -14.83
N ASN A 455 -2.10 15.94 -14.01
CA ASN A 455 -0.82 15.25 -13.90
C ASN A 455 -0.87 13.92 -14.67
N LYS A 456 0.05 13.65 -15.61
CA LYS A 456 0.10 12.39 -16.38
C LYS A 456 1.32 11.54 -16.00
N LEU A 457 1.17 10.22 -15.95
CA LEU A 457 2.22 9.22 -15.70
C LEU A 457 2.39 8.30 -16.91
N LYS A 458 3.61 7.77 -17.13
CA LYS A 458 3.94 6.82 -18.23
C LYS A 458 4.43 5.48 -17.63
N ASP A 459 3.69 4.39 -17.91
CA ASP A 459 3.80 2.93 -17.56
C ASP A 459 4.89 2.42 -16.59
N SER A 460 4.65 1.46 -15.65
CA SER A 460 3.71 0.31 -15.69
C SER A 460 3.18 -0.23 -14.32
N GLN A 461 2.00 -0.87 -14.41
CA GLN A 461 1.31 -1.87 -13.54
C GLN A 461 0.90 -1.54 -12.08
N VAL A 462 -0.31 -0.97 -11.92
CA VAL A 462 -1.56 -1.58 -11.38
C VAL A 462 -2.47 -0.46 -10.84
N GLY A 463 -3.68 -0.30 -11.42
CA GLY A 463 -4.84 0.24 -10.71
C GLY A 463 -5.67 1.32 -11.41
N VAL A 464 -6.69 0.89 -12.16
CA VAL A 464 -7.75 1.70 -12.78
C VAL A 464 -8.40 2.69 -11.80
N VAL A 465 -8.51 3.98 -12.16
CA VAL A 465 -9.58 4.86 -11.66
C VAL A 465 -10.13 5.76 -12.78
N ALA A 466 -11.38 5.52 -13.14
CA ALA A 466 -12.20 6.40 -13.96
C ALA A 466 -12.90 7.45 -13.08
N MET A 467 -13.10 8.67 -13.60
CA MET A 467 -14.22 9.53 -13.19
C MET A 467 -14.89 10.16 -14.41
N THR A 468 -16.12 9.73 -14.66
CA THR A 468 -17.13 10.36 -15.51
C THR A 468 -17.54 11.71 -14.92
N GLY A 469 -17.71 12.72 -15.78
CA GLY A 469 -18.34 13.99 -15.41
C GLY A 469 -19.85 13.90 -15.60
N GLY A 470 -20.62 14.47 -14.68
CA GLY A 470 -22.06 14.65 -14.84
C GLY A 470 -22.79 14.91 -13.54
N ARG A 471 -23.02 16.18 -13.26
CA ARG A 471 -23.73 16.81 -12.12
C ARG A 471 -24.88 15.99 -11.51
N GLY A 472 -24.91 15.96 -10.18
CA GLY A 472 -26.17 15.83 -9.43
C GLY A 472 -26.10 14.97 -8.18
N ILE A 473 -25.93 15.64 -7.03
CA ILE A 473 -26.42 15.25 -5.70
C ILE A 473 -25.68 14.10 -5.00
N GLY A 474 -25.18 14.43 -3.80
CA GLY A 474 -24.96 13.45 -2.72
C GLY A 474 -23.50 13.08 -2.48
N ARG A 475 -22.89 13.78 -1.53
CA ARG A 475 -21.58 13.49 -0.92
C ARG A 475 -21.38 12.00 -0.65
N GLU A 476 -20.28 11.43 -1.14
CA GLU A 476 -19.57 10.37 -0.41
C GLU A 476 -18.12 10.28 -0.90
N TYR A 477 -17.23 10.43 0.09
CA TYR A 477 -15.78 10.46 0.08
C TYR A 477 -15.16 9.23 -0.63
N ILE A 478 -14.13 9.47 -1.43
CA ILE A 478 -13.19 8.44 -1.88
C ILE A 478 -11.82 8.81 -1.31
N GLU A 479 -11.52 8.28 -0.13
CA GLU A 479 -10.16 8.10 0.36
C GLU A 479 -9.69 6.71 -0.11
N ASP A 480 -8.68 6.66 -0.99
CA ASP A 480 -7.89 5.44 -1.19
C ASP A 480 -6.40 5.84 -1.14
N LYS A 481 -5.86 5.86 0.08
CA LYS A 481 -4.45 6.07 0.46
C LYS A 481 -3.62 4.78 0.26
N SER A 482 -3.67 4.16 -0.93
CA SER A 482 -2.89 2.94 -1.19
C SER A 482 -2.13 2.99 -2.52
N LEU A 483 -1.17 3.92 -2.59
CA LEU A 483 0.01 3.86 -3.46
C LEU A 483 1.09 4.79 -2.86
N ALA A 484 1.43 4.50 -1.61
CA ALA A 484 2.53 5.13 -0.89
C ALA A 484 3.62 4.07 -0.64
N VAL A 485 4.34 3.68 -1.69
CA VAL A 485 5.66 3.06 -1.53
C VAL A 485 6.63 3.75 -2.49
N ALA A 486 7.51 4.54 -1.86
CA ALA A 486 8.85 4.86 -2.31
C ALA A 486 8.99 5.55 -3.67
N ASN A 487 8.70 6.84 -3.70
CA ASN A 487 9.63 7.78 -4.33
C ASN A 487 10.01 8.83 -3.29
N ASN A 488 11.31 8.93 -3.01
CA ASN A 488 11.90 9.99 -2.21
C ASN A 488 11.46 11.36 -2.77
N GLY A 489 10.94 12.21 -1.89
CA GLY A 489 10.48 13.57 -2.20
C GLY A 489 8.96 13.65 -2.20
N VAL A 490 8.43 14.49 -1.30
CA VAL A 490 7.03 14.91 -1.16
C VAL A 490 6.36 14.99 -2.54
N SER A 491 5.58 13.96 -2.90
CA SER A 491 4.62 14.10 -3.98
C SER A 491 3.58 15.12 -3.51
N LEU A 492 3.03 15.90 -4.45
CA LEU A 492 2.05 16.96 -4.22
C LEU A 492 0.86 16.58 -3.31
N TYR A 493 0.65 15.30 -2.98
CA TYR A 493 -0.39 14.85 -2.05
C TYR A 493 -0.25 15.37 -0.61
N GLY A 494 0.97 15.52 -0.08
CA GLY A 494 1.18 15.92 1.33
C GLY A 494 0.91 17.40 1.63
N ILE A 495 0.80 18.24 0.59
CA ILE A 495 0.66 19.71 0.72
C ILE A 495 -0.82 20.14 0.73
N TRP A 496 -1.77 19.25 0.39
CA TRP A 496 -3.10 19.66 -0.09
C TRP A 496 -4.28 19.18 0.75
N GLU A 497 -4.05 18.47 1.87
CA GLU A 497 -5.09 18.22 2.88
C GLU A 497 -5.39 19.47 3.76
N ALA A 498 -4.71 20.59 3.56
CA ALA A 498 -4.87 21.82 4.36
C ALA A 498 -5.82 22.88 3.75
N TYR A 499 -6.50 22.59 2.64
CA TYR A 499 -7.37 23.53 1.92
C TYR A 499 -8.74 22.93 1.54
N GLU A 500 -9.36 22.21 2.49
CA GLU A 500 -10.83 22.18 2.64
C GLU A 500 -11.21 22.99 3.89
#